data_AF-A0A427DQ69-F1
#
_entry.id   AF-A0A427DQ69-F1
#
_cell.length_a   1.000
_cell.length_b   1.000
_cell.length_c   1.000
_cell.angle_alpha   90.00
_cell.angle_beta   90.00
_cell.angle_gamma   90.00
#
_symmetry.space_group_name_H-M   'P 1'
#
loop_
_entity.id
_entity.type
_entity.pdbx_description
1 polymer ?
#
loop_
_entity_poly.entity_id
_entity_poly.type
_entity_poly.pdbx_seq_one_letter_code
_entity_poly.pdbx_strand_id
1 'polypeptide(L)'
;MSFNIASIKWPENGRDANILLRKLFIKVLESVGMEFSSLEHNPRKIVENYINLSKTSFECIEYEKHYKHLLENEGFTRDFRNQKAIDLRIAAIMVHINEENLDNLGEQLSWFIELLGYRGENEEAIVDIVIEYFRLM
;
A
#
# COMPACT_ATOMS: atom_id res chain seq x y z
N MET A 1 -8.04 23.86 0.02
CA MET A 1 -8.23 23.07 -1.21
C MET A 1 -8.47 21.64 -0.79
N SER A 2 -9.55 21.01 -1.23
CA SER A 2 -9.74 19.57 -1.03
C SER A 2 -8.86 18.83 -2.02
N PHE A 3 -7.96 17.97 -1.54
CA PHE A 3 -7.21 17.07 -2.39
C PHE A 3 -8.13 16.04 -3.04
N ASN A 4 -7.92 15.75 -4.32
CA ASN A 4 -8.68 14.74 -5.04
C ASN A 4 -7.69 13.70 -5.61
N ILE A 5 -7.76 12.46 -5.14
CA ILE A 5 -6.91 11.36 -5.62
C ILE A 5 -7.03 11.19 -7.16
N ALA A 6 -8.21 11.43 -7.73
CA ALA A 6 -8.43 11.34 -9.17
C ALA A 6 -7.68 12.43 -9.99
N SER A 7 -7.08 13.42 -9.32
CA SER A 7 -6.26 14.46 -9.96
C SER A 7 -4.76 14.12 -10.04
N ILE A 8 -4.33 13.01 -9.42
CA ILE A 8 -2.94 12.54 -9.48
C ILE A 8 -2.60 12.16 -10.92
N LYS A 9 -1.49 12.69 -11.44
CA LYS A 9 -0.93 12.28 -12.72
C LYS A 9 0.07 11.14 -12.50
N TRP A 10 -0.31 9.95 -12.90
CA TRP A 10 0.57 8.78 -12.84
C TRP A 10 1.53 8.75 -14.05
N PRO A 11 2.74 8.18 -13.88
CA PRO A 11 3.60 7.82 -15.01
C PRO A 11 2.87 6.92 -16.01
N GLU A 12 3.16 7.09 -17.31
CA GLU A 12 2.59 6.24 -18.38
C GLU A 12 3.15 4.80 -18.33
N ASN A 13 4.40 4.66 -17.88
CA ASN A 13 4.99 3.34 -17.66
C ASN A 13 4.43 2.72 -16.38
N GLY A 14 3.81 1.55 -16.50
CA GLY A 14 3.14 0.94 -15.37
C GLY A 14 4.06 0.52 -14.22
N ARG A 15 5.29 0.12 -14.52
CA ARG A 15 6.29 -0.16 -13.48
C ARG A 15 6.67 1.11 -12.72
N ASP A 16 6.93 2.19 -13.43
CA ASP A 16 7.25 3.48 -12.80
C ASP A 16 6.09 4.01 -11.93
N ALA A 17 4.85 3.84 -12.39
CA ALA A 17 3.66 4.24 -11.64
C ALA A 17 3.48 3.42 -10.36
N ASN A 18 3.69 2.10 -10.43
CA ASN A 18 3.65 1.23 -9.25
C ASN A 18 4.80 1.56 -8.29
N ILE A 19 6.02 1.79 -8.79
CA ILE A 19 7.16 2.23 -7.96
C ILE A 19 6.83 3.53 -7.24
N LEU A 20 6.24 4.50 -7.94
CA LEU A 20 5.88 5.78 -7.37
C LEU A 20 4.89 5.65 -6.20
N LEU A 21 3.82 4.86 -6.40
CA LEU A 21 2.83 4.57 -5.36
C LEU A 21 3.46 3.86 -4.16
N ARG A 22 4.37 2.91 -4.40
CA ARG A 22 5.01 2.13 -3.33
C ARG A 22 5.97 2.97 -2.49
N LYS A 23 6.71 3.88 -3.13
CA LYS A 23 7.53 4.86 -2.41
C LYS A 23 6.68 5.77 -1.53
N LEU A 24 5.50 6.18 -1.99
CA LEU A 24 4.54 6.90 -1.17
C LEU A 24 4.08 6.06 0.04
N PHE A 25 3.67 4.81 -0.18
CA PHE A 25 3.26 3.93 0.91
C PHE A 25 4.36 3.78 1.97
N ILE A 26 5.62 3.57 1.57
CA ILE A 26 6.74 3.51 2.50
C ILE A 26 6.86 4.82 3.29
N LYS A 27 6.83 5.98 2.62
CA LYS A 27 6.93 7.29 3.29
C LYS A 27 5.82 7.50 4.32
N VAL A 28 4.58 7.12 3.98
CA VAL A 28 3.45 7.22 4.91
C VAL A 28 3.64 6.27 6.10
N LEU A 29 4.01 5.01 5.87
CA LEU A 29 4.22 4.03 6.95
C LEU A 29 5.35 4.44 7.90
N GLU A 30 6.43 5.03 7.36
CA GLU A 30 7.51 5.61 8.16
C GLU A 30 7.02 6.75 9.05
N SER A 31 6.17 7.63 8.51
CA SER A 31 5.65 8.79 9.25
C SER A 31 4.74 8.39 10.42
N VAL A 32 3.99 7.29 10.28
CA VAL A 32 3.11 6.76 11.34
C VAL A 32 3.81 5.74 12.24
N GLY A 33 5.10 5.47 12.01
CA GLY A 33 5.88 4.51 12.81
C GLY A 33 5.36 3.07 12.71
N MET A 34 4.75 2.70 11.59
CA MET A 34 4.20 1.36 11.40
C MET A 34 5.28 0.37 10.96
N GLU A 35 5.32 -0.78 11.64
CA GLU A 35 6.23 -1.89 11.34
C GLU A 35 5.47 -3.20 11.16
N PHE A 36 6.02 -4.10 10.34
CA PHE A 36 5.50 -5.44 10.11
C PHE A 36 6.40 -6.52 10.72
N SER A 37 6.93 -6.27 11.92
CA SER A 37 7.88 -7.18 12.59
C SER A 37 7.28 -8.54 12.96
N SER A 38 5.96 -8.63 13.07
CA SER A 38 5.21 -9.85 13.38
C SER A 38 4.89 -10.72 12.16
N LEU A 39 5.12 -10.24 10.93
CA LEU A 39 4.84 -10.99 9.71
C LEU A 39 6.09 -11.73 9.23
N GLU A 40 5.94 -13.02 8.91
CA GLU A 40 7.01 -13.88 8.38
C GLU A 40 7.66 -13.28 7.13
N HIS A 41 6.83 -12.73 6.27
CA HIS A 41 7.25 -11.96 5.11
C HIS A 41 6.96 -10.49 5.39
N ASN A 42 8.02 -9.67 5.41
CA ASN A 42 7.87 -8.25 5.67
C ASN A 42 7.51 -7.53 4.35
N PRO A 43 6.29 -6.96 4.21
CA PRO A 43 5.83 -6.35 2.96
C PRO A 43 6.66 -5.14 2.56
N ARG A 44 7.19 -4.38 3.52
CA ARG A 44 8.10 -3.26 3.24
C ARG A 44 9.37 -3.73 2.54
N LYS A 45 10.03 -4.79 3.06
CA LYS A 45 11.22 -5.37 2.40
C LYS A 45 10.92 -5.91 1.00
N ILE A 46 9.74 -6.51 0.81
CA ILE A 46 9.32 -7.01 -0.51
C ILE A 46 9.17 -5.85 -1.49
N VAL A 47 8.50 -4.78 -1.07
CA VAL A 47 8.30 -3.57 -1.87
C VAL A 47 9.62 -2.86 -2.17
N GLU A 48 10.53 -2.74 -1.20
CA GLU A 48 11.87 -2.17 -1.40
C GLU A 48 12.65 -2.96 -2.46
N ASN A 49 12.57 -4.30 -2.43
CA ASN A 49 13.18 -5.15 -3.45
C ASN A 49 12.54 -4.95 -4.84
N TYR A 50 11.22 -4.77 -4.92
CA TYR A 50 10.55 -4.44 -6.17
C TYR A 50 11.02 -3.08 -6.73
N ILE A 51 11.07 -2.05 -5.87
CA ILE A 51 11.56 -0.71 -6.22
C ILE A 51 13.01 -0.76 -6.73
N ASN A 52 13.85 -1.58 -6.09
CA ASN A 52 15.26 -1.76 -6.46
C ASN A 52 15.46 -2.74 -7.63
N LEU A 53 14.38 -3.17 -8.28
CA LEU A 53 14.39 -4.08 -9.42
C LEU A 53 14.98 -5.47 -9.14
N SER A 54 15.13 -5.84 -7.86
CA SER A 54 15.55 -7.18 -7.45
C SER A 54 14.39 -8.16 -7.32
N LYS A 55 13.14 -7.67 -7.42
CA LYS A 55 11.91 -8.45 -7.54
C LYS A 55 11.06 -8.01 -8.72
N THR A 56 10.35 -8.98 -9.29
CA THR A 56 9.33 -8.78 -10.35
C THR A 56 7.94 -8.54 -9.75
N SER A 57 7.04 -7.95 -10.55
CA SER A 57 5.62 -7.84 -10.20
C SER A 57 4.99 -9.22 -9.97
N PHE A 58 5.34 -10.23 -10.76
CA PHE A 58 4.88 -11.61 -10.60
C PHE A 58 5.23 -12.20 -9.23
N GLU A 59 6.47 -12.01 -8.75
CA GLU A 59 6.85 -12.46 -7.40
C GLU A 59 6.06 -11.73 -6.31
N CYS A 60 5.74 -10.45 -6.49
CA CYS A 60 4.96 -9.68 -5.52
C CYS A 60 3.50 -10.16 -5.42
N ILE A 61 2.91 -10.60 -6.54
CA ILE A 61 1.58 -11.20 -6.59
C ILE A 61 1.50 -12.47 -5.73
N GLU A 62 2.56 -13.28 -5.68
CA GLU A 62 2.57 -14.47 -4.82
C GLU A 62 2.54 -14.11 -3.33
N TYR A 63 3.22 -13.04 -2.91
CA TYR A 63 3.10 -12.53 -1.54
C TYR A 63 1.71 -11.93 -1.26
N GLU A 64 1.11 -11.26 -2.24
CA GLU A 64 -0.26 -10.77 -2.12
C GLU A 64 -1.24 -11.92 -1.83
N LYS A 65 -1.15 -13.00 -2.61
CA LYS A 65 -1.94 -14.22 -2.41
C LYS A 65 -1.71 -14.82 -1.02
N HIS A 66 -0.45 -14.85 -0.56
CA HIS A 66 -0.11 -15.32 0.77
C HIS A 66 -0.83 -14.52 1.87
N TYR A 67 -0.76 -13.18 1.85
CA TYR A 67 -1.46 -12.37 2.87
C TYR A 67 -2.99 -12.51 2.78
N LYS A 68 -3.56 -12.59 1.58
CA LYS A 68 -4.99 -12.86 1.37
C LYS A 68 -5.40 -14.21 1.96
N HIS A 69 -4.58 -15.25 1.77
CA HIS A 69 -4.80 -16.56 2.34
C HIS A 69 -4.75 -16.54 3.88
N LEU A 70 -3.83 -15.78 4.48
CA LEU A 70 -3.79 -15.59 5.94
C LEU A 70 -5.07 -14.92 6.46
N LEU A 71 -5.59 -13.91 5.77
CA LEU A 71 -6.86 -13.27 6.11
C LEU A 71 -8.04 -14.25 6.07
N GLU A 72 -8.09 -15.12 5.06
CA GLU A 72 -9.14 -16.13 4.93
C GLU A 72 -9.05 -17.19 6.02
N ASN A 73 -7.86 -17.76 6.26
CA ASN A 73 -7.64 -18.82 7.23
C ASN A 73 -7.95 -18.38 8.67
N GLU A 74 -7.69 -17.12 9.00
CA GLU A 74 -7.97 -16.57 10.34
C GLU A 74 -9.41 -16.07 10.49
N GLY A 75 -10.26 -16.24 9.46
CA GLY A 75 -11.66 -15.81 9.48
C GLY A 75 -11.82 -14.28 9.43
N PHE A 76 -10.78 -13.56 9.00
CA PHE A 76 -10.71 -12.10 9.03
C PHE A 76 -11.24 -11.43 7.77
N THR A 77 -11.78 -12.16 6.79
CA THR A 77 -12.19 -11.63 5.46
C THR A 77 -13.04 -10.36 5.52
N ARG A 78 -13.87 -10.18 6.56
CA ARG A 78 -14.71 -8.98 6.77
C ARG A 78 -14.47 -8.24 8.08
N ASP A 79 -13.42 -8.62 8.82
CA ASP A 79 -13.07 -7.98 10.08
C ASP A 79 -12.14 -6.77 9.85
N PHE A 80 -12.67 -5.57 10.11
CA PHE A 80 -11.96 -4.28 10.08
C PHE A 80 -11.80 -3.69 11.49
N ARG A 81 -12.02 -4.49 12.54
CA ARG A 81 -11.82 -4.10 13.94
C ARG A 81 -10.60 -4.77 14.55
N ASN A 82 -10.23 -5.94 14.04
CA ASN A 82 -9.04 -6.65 14.45
C ASN A 82 -7.79 -6.03 13.82
N GLN A 83 -6.83 -5.61 14.66
CA GLN A 83 -5.61 -4.97 14.17
C GLN A 83 -4.75 -5.87 13.30
N LYS A 84 -4.66 -7.18 13.61
CA LYS A 84 -3.94 -8.13 12.75
C LYS A 84 -4.58 -8.24 11.37
N ALA A 85 -5.91 -8.18 11.31
CA ALA A 85 -6.65 -8.19 10.06
C ALA A 85 -6.42 -6.91 9.23
N ILE A 86 -6.23 -5.76 9.89
CA ILE A 86 -5.88 -4.50 9.23
C ILE A 86 -4.43 -4.55 8.72
N ASP A 87 -3.49 -4.97 9.56
CA ASP A 87 -2.07 -5.09 9.19
C ASP A 87 -1.86 -6.04 8.00
N LEU A 88 -2.58 -7.17 7.96
CA LEU A 88 -2.54 -8.09 6.81
C LEU A 88 -3.11 -7.49 5.52
N ARG A 89 -4.15 -6.65 5.62
CA ARG A 89 -4.69 -5.93 4.44
C ARG A 89 -3.72 -4.87 3.95
N ILE A 90 -3.09 -4.14 4.86
CA ILE A 90 -2.03 -3.18 4.51
C ILE A 90 -0.85 -3.94 3.87
N ALA A 91 -0.46 -5.09 4.41
CA ALA A 91 0.58 -5.92 3.79
C ALA A 91 0.20 -6.35 2.36
N ALA A 92 -1.04 -6.80 2.15
CA ALA A 92 -1.56 -7.19 0.84
C ALA A 92 -1.57 -6.01 -0.15
N ILE A 93 -2.07 -4.83 0.23
CA ILE A 93 -2.15 -3.68 -0.67
C ILE A 93 -0.76 -3.14 -1.04
N MET A 94 0.20 -3.20 -0.11
CA MET A 94 1.59 -2.82 -0.37
C MET A 94 2.19 -3.62 -1.53
N VAL A 95 1.95 -4.93 -1.56
CA VAL A 95 2.53 -5.84 -2.56
C VAL A 95 1.62 -6.09 -3.77
N HIS A 96 0.42 -5.48 -3.83
CA HIS A 96 -0.54 -5.63 -4.93
C HIS A 96 -0.12 -4.86 -6.20
N ILE A 97 0.86 -5.39 -6.92
CA ILE A 97 1.48 -4.71 -8.06
C ILE A 97 0.85 -5.20 -9.36
N ASN A 98 0.27 -4.26 -10.11
CA ASN A 98 -0.25 -4.51 -11.45
C ASN A 98 0.31 -3.45 -12.42
N GLU A 99 1.29 -3.86 -13.22
CA GLU A 99 1.95 -2.99 -14.19
C GLU A 99 1.13 -2.80 -15.48
N GLU A 100 0.09 -3.60 -15.69
CA GLU A 100 -0.75 -3.59 -16.90
C GLU A 100 -2.02 -2.75 -16.73
N ASN A 101 -2.51 -2.57 -15.50
CA ASN A 101 -3.72 -1.81 -15.20
C ASN A 101 -3.44 -0.68 -14.20
N LEU A 102 -3.35 0.55 -14.71
CA LEU A 102 -3.07 1.75 -13.91
C LEU A 102 -4.33 2.41 -13.35
N ASP A 103 -5.52 2.05 -13.85
CA ASP A 103 -6.78 2.66 -13.44
C ASP A 103 -7.06 2.42 -11.94
N ASN A 104 -6.50 1.34 -11.40
CA ASN A 104 -6.69 0.94 -10.00
C ASN A 104 -5.72 1.64 -9.02
N LEU A 105 -4.71 2.41 -9.47
CA LEU A 105 -3.72 3.01 -8.56
C LEU A 105 -4.33 4.03 -7.59
N GLY A 106 -5.30 4.82 -8.06
CA GLY A 106 -6.03 5.75 -7.21
C GLY A 106 -6.89 5.03 -6.16
N GLU A 107 -7.54 3.94 -6.57
CA GLU A 107 -8.31 3.09 -5.65
C GLU A 107 -7.40 2.43 -4.60
N GLN A 108 -6.23 1.92 -5.01
CA GLN A 108 -5.25 1.38 -4.07
C GLN A 108 -4.80 2.41 -3.04
N LEU A 109 -4.56 3.66 -3.46
CA LEU A 109 -4.22 4.74 -2.54
C LEU A 109 -5.37 5.05 -1.57
N SER A 110 -6.62 5.11 -2.06
CA SER A 110 -7.80 5.34 -1.21
C SER A 110 -7.92 4.26 -0.13
N TRP A 111 -7.88 2.99 -0.54
CA TRP A 111 -7.96 1.87 0.38
C TRP A 111 -6.82 1.86 1.39
N PHE A 112 -5.60 2.21 0.97
CA PHE A 112 -4.46 2.29 1.88
C PHE A 112 -4.67 3.34 2.98
N ILE A 113 -5.18 4.52 2.62
CA ILE A 113 -5.50 5.59 3.59
C ILE A 113 -6.62 5.14 4.54
N GLU A 114 -7.69 4.54 4.01
CA GLU A 114 -8.80 4.02 4.83
C GLU A 114 -8.35 2.93 5.81
N LEU A 115 -7.46 2.02 5.39
CA LEU A 115 -6.90 1.00 6.27
C LEU A 115 -6.08 1.59 7.41
N LEU A 116 -5.33 2.67 7.17
CA LEU A 116 -4.64 3.40 8.24
C LEU A 116 -5.64 4.10 9.17
N GLY A 117 -6.73 4.65 8.63
CA GLY A 117 -7.85 5.18 9.41
C GLY A 117 -8.47 4.13 10.34
N TYR A 118 -8.76 2.93 9.82
CA TYR A 118 -9.24 1.79 10.64
C TYR A 118 -8.23 1.35 11.70
N ARG A 119 -6.93 1.52 11.43
CA ARG A 119 -5.85 1.26 12.40
C ARG A 119 -5.82 2.29 13.53
N GLY A 120 -6.49 3.44 13.36
CA GLY A 120 -6.53 4.55 14.30
C GLY A 120 -5.54 5.67 14.00
N GLU A 121 -4.94 5.68 12.81
CA GLU A 121 -4.05 6.76 12.38
C GLU A 121 -4.83 8.01 11.98
N ASN A 122 -4.18 9.17 12.07
CA ASN A 122 -4.80 10.44 11.66
C ASN A 122 -4.85 10.55 10.12
N GLU A 123 -6.02 10.30 9.55
CA GLU A 123 -6.27 10.39 8.10
C GLU A 123 -5.94 11.77 7.52
N GLU A 124 -6.22 12.87 8.23
CA GLU A 124 -5.92 14.22 7.74
C GLU A 124 -4.41 14.44 7.59
N ALA A 125 -3.63 13.99 8.59
CA ALA A 125 -2.18 14.06 8.53
C ALA A 125 -1.60 13.18 7.41
N ILE A 126 -2.19 12.00 7.16
CA ILE A 126 -1.80 11.14 6.04
C ILE A 126 -2.08 11.82 4.70
N VAL A 127 -3.25 12.44 4.55
CA VAL A 127 -3.62 13.19 3.34
C VAL A 127 -2.66 14.35 3.10
N ASP A 128 -2.22 15.06 4.13
CA ASP A 128 -1.21 16.11 4.00
C ASP A 128 0.12 15.58 3.46
N ILE A 129 0.58 14.41 3.92
CA ILE A 129 1.80 13.75 3.40
C ILE A 129 1.63 13.37 1.93
N VAL A 130 0.46 12.84 1.54
CA VAL A 130 0.16 12.47 0.16
C VAL A 130 0.19 13.71 -0.75
N ILE A 131 -0.45 14.81 -0.31
CA ILE A 131 -0.43 16.09 -1.03
C ILE A 131 1.00 16.59 -1.21
N GLU A 132 1.79 16.60 -0.14
CA GLU A 132 3.17 17.07 -0.19
C GLU A 132 4.02 16.21 -1.14
N TYR A 133 3.86 14.89 -1.07
CA TYR A 133 4.60 13.95 -1.92
C TYR A 133 4.37 14.19 -3.41
N PHE A 134 3.12 14.42 -3.84
CA PHE A 134 2.80 14.67 -5.25
C PHE A 134 2.99 16.12 -5.69
N ARG A 135 3.07 17.11 -4.78
CA ARG A 135 3.40 18.50 -5.12
C ARG A 135 4.88 18.71 -5.44
N LEU A 136 5.75 17.86 -4.91
CA LEU A 136 7.21 17.94 -5.08
C LEU A 136 7.72 17.22 -6.34
N MET A 137 6.80 16.74 -7.19
CA MET A 137 7.06 16.11 -8.49
C MET A 137 6.64 17.01 -9.64
#